data_AF-A0A933H187-F1
#
_entry.id   AF-A0A933H187-F1
#
_cell.length_a   1.000
_cell.length_b   1.000
_cell.length_c   1.000
_cell.angle_alpha   90.00
_cell.angle_beta   90.00
_cell.angle_gamma   90.00
#
_symmetry.space_group_name_H-M   'P 1'
#
loop_
_entity.id
_entity.type
_entity.pdbx_description
1 polymer ?
#
loop_
_entity_poly.entity_id
_entity_poly.type
_entity_poly.pdbx_seq_one_letter_code
_entity_poly.pdbx_strand_id
1 'polypeptide(L)'
;MASGDEIRRALLDFIRARTGLGPPGDCQFEDLGVFRREADAEGTMVLHFTYRFDRDGFSQYDRTVTFTGRAKLDANGRVVEGEVEEVARGEDF
;
A
#
# COMPACT_ATOMS: atom_id res chain seq x y z
N MET A 1 -1.60 -3.58 -20.89
CA MET A 1 -1.62 -3.91 -19.45
C MET A 1 -0.52 -3.12 -18.79
N ALA A 2 -0.81 -2.44 -17.69
CA ALA A 2 0.20 -1.69 -16.93
C ALA A 2 1.30 -2.63 -16.42
N SER A 3 2.54 -2.15 -16.42
CA SER A 3 3.68 -2.86 -15.86
C SER A 3 3.56 -2.99 -14.33
N GLY A 4 4.29 -3.93 -13.75
CA GLY A 4 4.31 -4.12 -12.30
C GLY A 4 4.74 -2.87 -11.52
N ASP A 5 5.65 -2.07 -12.09
CA ASP A 5 6.10 -0.81 -11.47
C ASP A 5 5.01 0.27 -11.50
N GLU A 6 4.26 0.37 -12.60
CA GLU A 6 3.13 1.31 -12.71
C GLU A 6 2.02 0.98 -11.71
N ILE A 7 1.66 -0.30 -11.57
CA ILE A 7 0.68 -0.75 -10.58
C ILE A 7 1.18 -0.46 -9.16
N ARG A 8 2.46 -0.72 -8.88
CA ARG A 8 3.07 -0.44 -7.58
C ARG A 8 2.97 1.05 -7.24
N ARG A 9 3.30 1.94 -8.17
CA ARG A 9 3.18 3.40 -7.98
C ARG A 9 1.73 3.81 -7.73
N ALA A 10 0.79 3.32 -8.54
CA ALA A 10 -0.63 3.63 -8.37
C ALA A 10 -1.17 3.22 -6.99
N LEU A 11 -0.77 2.05 -6.50
CA LEU A 11 -1.11 1.60 -5.15
C LEU A 11 -0.48 2.48 -4.06
N LEU A 12 0.80 2.81 -4.16
CA LEU A 12 1.48 3.65 -3.18
C LEU A 12 0.85 5.04 -3.10
N ASP A 13 0.55 5.67 -4.23
CA ASP A 13 -0.14 6.97 -4.27
C ASP A 13 -1.54 6.88 -3.63
N PHE A 14 -2.29 5.82 -3.94
CA PHE A 14 -3.60 5.57 -3.32
C PHE A 14 -3.50 5.41 -1.79
N ILE A 15 -2.58 4.58 -1.31
CA ILE A 15 -2.39 4.29 0.12
C ILE A 15 -2.01 5.56 0.88
N ARG A 16 -1.04 6.32 0.35
CA ARG A 16 -0.58 7.59 0.93
C ARG A 16 -1.69 8.63 1.00
N ALA A 17 -2.45 8.79 -0.09
CA ALA A 17 -3.59 9.69 -0.11
C ALA A 17 -4.67 9.30 0.91
N ARG A 18 -4.88 8.00 1.13
CA ARG A 18 -5.90 7.50 2.07
C ARG A 18 -5.47 7.57 3.54
N THR A 19 -4.20 7.31 3.82
CA THR A 19 -3.62 7.25 5.18
C THR A 19 -3.04 8.58 5.66
N GLY A 20 -2.79 9.52 4.75
CA GLY A 20 -2.08 10.77 5.04
C GLY A 20 -0.58 10.61 5.21
N LEU A 21 -0.03 9.40 4.96
CA LEU A 21 1.42 9.18 4.97
C LEU A 21 2.05 9.81 3.71
N GLY A 22 3.14 10.53 3.90
CA GLY A 22 3.96 11.04 2.79
C GLY A 22 4.83 9.94 2.17
N PRO A 23 5.63 10.27 1.14
CA PRO A 23 6.74 9.40 0.74
C PRO A 23 7.74 9.24 1.89
N PRO A 24 8.47 8.11 1.97
CA PRO A 24 9.50 7.93 2.99
C PRO A 24 10.62 8.96 2.82
N GLY A 25 11.07 9.55 3.93
CA GLY A 25 12.29 10.33 4.01
C GLY A 25 13.56 9.46 3.99
N ASP A 26 14.73 10.08 4.11
CA ASP A 26 16.04 9.44 3.87
C ASP A 26 16.33 8.20 4.73
N CYS A 27 15.74 8.11 5.92
CA CYS A 27 15.93 6.98 6.83
C CYS A 27 14.64 6.20 7.11
N GLN A 28 13.52 6.68 6.59
CA GLN A 28 12.27 5.93 6.63
C GLN A 28 12.27 4.91 5.50
N PHE A 29 11.55 3.82 5.69
CA PHE A 29 11.30 2.87 4.61
C PHE A 29 9.82 2.58 4.48
N GLU A 30 9.43 2.21 3.28
CA GLU A 30 8.11 1.69 3.00
C GLU A 30 8.25 0.35 2.28
N ASP A 31 7.33 -0.55 2.56
CA ASP A 31 7.23 -1.84 1.88
C ASP A 31 5.78 -2.11 1.47
N LEU A 32 5.60 -2.62 0.25
CA LEU A 32 4.29 -2.94 -0.31
C LEU A 32 4.31 -4.38 -0.84
N GLY A 33 3.57 -5.25 -0.16
CA GLY A 33 3.34 -6.62 -0.59
C GLY A 33 1.94 -6.79 -1.16
N VAL A 34 1.84 -7.32 -2.39
CA VAL A 34 0.56 -7.75 -2.97
C VAL A 34 0.46 -9.27 -2.82
N PHE A 35 -0.46 -9.76 -1.99
CA PHE A 35 -0.56 -11.18 -1.67
C PHE A 35 -1.70 -11.89 -2.40
N ARG A 36 -2.67 -11.17 -2.97
CA ARG A 36 -3.74 -11.74 -3.78
C ARG A 36 -4.08 -10.84 -4.95
N ARG A 37 -4.32 -11.46 -6.11
CA ARG A 37 -4.75 -10.78 -7.35
C ARG A 37 -5.94 -11.52 -7.91
N GLU A 38 -7.00 -10.79 -8.21
CA GLU A 38 -8.23 -11.33 -8.77
C GLU A 38 -8.55 -10.52 -10.03
N ALA A 39 -8.58 -11.19 -11.18
CA ALA A 39 -9.04 -10.56 -12.40
C ALA A 39 -10.56 -10.74 -12.47
N ASP A 40 -11.26 -9.66 -12.82
CA ASP A 40 -12.69 -9.69 -13.10
C ASP A 40 -12.95 -9.82 -14.61
N ALA A 41 -14.13 -10.33 -14.98
CA ALA A 41 -14.53 -10.53 -16.37
C ALA A 41 -14.55 -9.24 -17.20
N GLU A 42 -14.68 -8.06 -16.55
CA GLU A 42 -14.68 -6.75 -17.21
C GLU A 42 -13.28 -6.19 -17.49
N GLY A 43 -12.22 -6.99 -17.32
CA GLY A 43 -10.84 -6.54 -17.55
C GLY A 43 -10.31 -5.61 -16.45
N THR A 44 -10.99 -5.59 -15.29
CA THR A 44 -10.52 -4.93 -14.07
C THR A 44 -9.78 -5.92 -13.18
N MET A 45 -8.93 -5.41 -12.29
CA MET A 45 -8.12 -6.24 -11.39
C MET A 45 -8.28 -5.77 -9.96
N VAL A 46 -8.62 -6.69 -9.07
CA VAL A 46 -8.66 -6.44 -7.62
C VAL A 46 -7.38 -6.98 -6.99
N LEU A 47 -6.68 -6.11 -6.26
CA LEU A 47 -5.46 -6.45 -5.53
C LEU A 47 -5.71 -6.36 -4.04
N HIS A 48 -5.26 -7.38 -3.31
CA HIS A 48 -5.17 -7.32 -1.85
C HIS A 48 -3.70 -7.15 -1.47
N PHE A 49 -3.45 -6.21 -0.57
CA PHE A 49 -2.10 -5.80 -0.23
C PHE A 49 -1.92 -5.58 1.27
N THR A 50 -0.66 -5.65 1.66
CA THR A 50 -0.15 -5.21 2.95
C THR A 50 0.87 -4.10 2.69
N TYR A 51 0.76 -3.01 3.43
CA TYR A 51 1.68 -1.88 3.37
C TYR A 51 2.30 -1.66 4.75
N ARG A 52 3.62 -1.47 4.79
CA ARG A 52 4.36 -1.16 6.01
C ARG A 52 5.11 0.14 5.81
N PHE A 53 5.09 0.99 6.82
CA PHE A 53 5.81 2.26 6.81
C PHE A 53 6.50 2.48 8.15
N ASP A 54 7.82 2.62 8.13
CA ASP A 54 8.59 3.06 9.29
C ASP A 54 8.54 4.59 9.37
N ARG A 55 7.92 5.09 10.45
CA ARG A 55 7.72 6.52 10.67
C ARG A 55 8.95 7.26 11.15
N ASP A 56 9.92 6.57 11.75
CA ASP A 56 11.04 7.25 12.42
C ASP A 56 12.37 6.88 11.75
N GLY A 57 12.56 5.63 11.31
CA GLY A 57 13.78 5.22 10.61
C GLY A 57 15.05 5.17 11.46
N PHE A 58 15.03 5.81 12.62
CA PHE A 58 16.15 5.97 13.55
C PHE A 58 15.89 5.37 14.93
N SER A 59 14.64 5.11 15.30
CA SER A 59 14.26 4.68 16.63
C SER A 59 14.71 3.25 16.93
N GLN A 60 15.23 3.03 18.14
CA GLN A 60 15.48 1.70 18.70
C GLN A 60 14.17 0.91 18.99
N TYR A 61 13.04 1.62 19.05
CA TYR A 61 11.70 1.05 19.16
C TYR A 61 11.06 1.01 17.77
N ASP A 62 10.47 -0.14 17.42
CA ASP A 62 9.78 -0.30 16.15
C ASP A 62 8.56 0.63 16.09
N ARG A 63 8.64 1.67 15.26
CA ARG A 63 7.54 2.63 15.01
C ARG A 63 6.83 2.34 13.69
N THR A 64 6.95 1.12 13.20
CA THR A 64 6.30 0.68 11.97
C THR A 64 4.79 0.70 12.13
N VAL A 65 4.10 1.29 11.17
CA VAL A 65 2.65 1.15 11.00
C VAL A 65 2.39 0.16 9.87
N THR A 66 1.46 -0.76 10.09
CA THR A 66 1.06 -1.74 9.08
C THR A 66 -0.41 -1.52 8.70
N PHE A 67 -0.66 -1.51 7.40
CA PHE A 67 -1.99 -1.44 6.81
C PHE A 67 -2.25 -2.67 5.94
N THR A 68 -3.51 -3.07 5.87
CA THR A 68 -4.01 -3.98 4.84
C THR A 68 -5.07 -3.28 4.03
N GLY A 69 -5.27 -3.71 2.80
CA GLY A 69 -6.32 -3.12 1.99
C GLY A 69 -6.61 -3.90 0.72
N ARG A 70 -7.63 -3.41 0.02
CA ARG A 70 -7.96 -3.86 -1.32
C ARG A 70 -8.10 -2.66 -2.25
N ALA A 71 -7.64 -2.81 -3.49
CA ALA A 71 -7.78 -1.80 -4.53
C ALA A 71 -8.21 -2.44 -5.84
N LYS A 72 -9.23 -1.86 -6.48
CA LYS A 72 -9.68 -2.19 -7.83
C LYS A 72 -8.97 -1.28 -8.83
N LEU A 73 -8.32 -1.88 -9.81
CA LEU A 73 -7.64 -1.22 -10.91
C LEU A 73 -8.46 -1.36 -12.19
N ASP A 74 -8.52 -0.29 -12.97
CA ASP A 74 -9.04 -0.33 -14.35
C ASP A 74 -8.05 -1.02 -15.31
N ALA A 75 -8.45 -1.18 -16.57
CA ALA A 75 -7.61 -1.78 -17.62
C ALA A 75 -6.29 -1.00 -17.88
N ASN A 76 -6.20 0.25 -17.44
CA ASN A 76 -5.01 1.10 -17.54
C ASN A 76 -4.11 1.03 -16.29
N GLY A 77 -4.48 0.24 -15.28
CA GLY A 77 -3.72 0.13 -14.03
C GLY A 77 -3.93 1.31 -13.07
N ARG A 78 -5.04 2.05 -13.18
CA ARG A 78 -5.39 3.13 -12.25
C ARG A 78 -6.33 2.62 -11.18
N VAL A 79 -6.09 3.00 -9.93
CA VAL A 79 -6.99 2.66 -8.82
C VAL A 79 -8.29 3.46 -8.97
N VAL A 80 -9.42 2.77 -9.10
CA VAL A 80 -10.76 3.37 -9.25
C VAL A 80 -11.62 3.23 -7.99
N GLU A 81 -11.31 2.24 -7.15
CA GLU A 81 -11.99 2.00 -5.88
C GLU A 81 -11.03 1.28 -4.93
N GLY A 82 -11.15 1.50 -3.63
CA GLY A 82 -10.38 0.74 -2.64
C GLY A 82 -10.59 1.19 -1.21
N GLU A 83 -10.09 0.39 -0.29
CA GLU A 83 -10.07 0.65 1.14
C GLU A 83 -8.72 0.27 1.74
N VAL A 84 -8.38 0.96 2.83
CA VAL A 84 -7.15 0.76 3.59
C VAL A 84 -7.53 0.77 5.06
N GLU A 85 -7.11 -0.25 5.79
CA GLU A 85 -7.33 -0.40 7.22
C GLU A 85 -5.99 -0.55 7.93
N GLU A 86 -5.83 0.16 9.05
CA GLU A 86 -4.66 0.04 9.92
C GLU A 86 -4.82 -1.23 10.77
N VAL A 87 -3.85 -2.14 10.69
CA VAL A 87 -3.92 -3.45 11.39
C VAL A 87 -2.99 -3.54 12.58
N ALA A 88 -1.92 -2.74 12.63
CA ALA A 88 -1.01 -2.70 13.76
C ALA A 88 -0.20 -1.40 13.78
N ARG A 89 0.03 -0.89 14.99
CA ARG A 89 1.13 0.04 15.29
C ARG A 89 2.18 -0.73 16.07
N GLY A 90 3.44 -0.67 15.64
CA GLY A 90 4.56 -1.04 16.49
C GLY A 90 4.56 -0.14 17.71
N GLU A 91 3.90 -0.61 18.77
CA GLU A 91 3.87 -0.08 20.14
C GLU A 91 3.03 -1.06 20.95
N ASP A 92 3.54 -2.28 21.17
CA ASP A 92 3.07 -3.10 22.28
C ASP A 92 4.26 -3.88 22.86
N PHE A 93 4.58 -3.50 24.12
CA PHE A 93 5.58 -4.01 25.08
C PHE A 93 7.00 -3.44 25.05
#